data_AF-A0A847HFQ3-F1
#
_entry.id   AF-A0A847HFQ3-F1
#
_cell.length_a   1.000
_cell.length_b   1.000
_cell.length_c   1.000
_cell.angle_alpha   90.00
_cell.angle_beta   90.00
_cell.angle_gamma   90.00
#
_symmetry.space_group_name_H-M   'P 1'
#
loop_
_entity.id
_entity.type
_entity.pdbx_description
1 polymer ?
#
loop_
_entity_poly.entity_id
_entity_poly.type
_entity_poly.pdbx_seq_one_letter_code
_entity_poly.pdbx_strand_id
1 'polypeptide(L)'
;MARRKDYNVRSAKRQIAPKLKRSENRYQPRLLVLLACEGKNTERLYFDAFFAILKERKTISSASCVFAPHQHTNPTGVLNDLLNFKDSVGRTSNDYEHRWIVIDRDEERHGGGGHTLEDFNAAIERAAKCRRPVKVAWSNPSFELWYLLHFHFHNTAIDRDQVIDRLEKAMARAYDKSGNDMYSFLAGRTAEAVRNARRLIEQAVEVNGKLIPARANPATTVYELVELLQDLQETVE
;
A
#
# COMPACT_ATOMS: atom_id res chain seq x y z
N MET A 1 32.50 -87.27 -19.90
CA MET A 1 31.16 -87.08 -19.29
C MET A 1 31.27 -86.07 -18.17
N ALA A 2 30.85 -84.83 -18.41
CA ALA A 2 30.95 -83.72 -17.46
C ALA A 2 29.55 -83.42 -16.88
N ARG A 3 29.36 -83.55 -15.57
CA ARG A 3 28.13 -83.15 -14.87
C ARG A 3 28.36 -81.79 -14.21
N ARG A 4 27.69 -80.77 -14.74
CA ARG A 4 27.67 -79.38 -14.28
C ARG A 4 26.95 -79.27 -12.92
N LYS A 5 27.47 -78.41 -12.04
CA LYS A 5 26.81 -77.93 -10.82
C LYS A 5 25.89 -76.77 -11.19
N ASP A 6 24.59 -76.91 -10.92
CA ASP A 6 23.62 -75.82 -11.07
C ASP A 6 23.68 -74.89 -9.84
N TYR A 7 24.22 -73.69 -10.03
CA TYR A 7 24.11 -72.59 -9.07
C TYR A 7 22.85 -71.79 -9.39
N ASN A 8 21.87 -71.87 -8.50
CA ASN A 8 20.62 -71.12 -8.56
C ASN A 8 20.86 -69.68 -8.07
N VAL A 9 21.11 -68.74 -8.99
CA VAL A 9 21.20 -67.31 -8.66
C VAL A 9 19.82 -66.69 -8.74
N ARG A 10 19.16 -66.48 -7.59
CA ARG A 10 17.94 -65.69 -7.50
C ARG A 10 18.27 -64.21 -7.75
N SER A 11 17.98 -63.74 -8.97
CA SER A 11 18.03 -62.32 -9.33
C SER A 11 16.89 -61.57 -8.63
N ALA A 12 17.25 -60.73 -7.66
CA ALA A 12 16.33 -59.79 -7.03
C ALA A 12 16.01 -58.65 -8.01
N LYS A 13 14.75 -58.57 -8.46
CA LYS A 13 14.26 -57.45 -9.27
C LYS A 13 14.34 -56.15 -8.46
N ARG A 14 15.28 -55.28 -8.82
CA ARG A 14 15.39 -53.90 -8.33
C ARG A 14 14.13 -53.14 -8.78
N GLN A 15 13.21 -52.86 -7.87
CA GLN A 15 12.09 -51.96 -8.13
C GLN A 15 12.67 -50.54 -8.33
N ILE A 16 12.49 -50.00 -9.54
CA ILE A 16 12.86 -48.64 -9.88
C ILE A 16 11.86 -47.73 -9.18
N ALA A 17 12.30 -47.00 -8.16
CA ALA A 17 11.48 -45.99 -7.49
C ALA A 17 10.95 -44.98 -8.52
N PRO A 18 9.67 -44.58 -8.46
CA PRO A 18 9.13 -43.60 -9.38
C PRO A 18 9.93 -42.30 -9.24
N LYS A 19 10.50 -41.82 -10.35
CA LYS A 19 11.13 -40.49 -10.42
C LYS A 19 10.08 -39.48 -9.98
N LEU A 20 10.24 -38.91 -8.78
CA LEU A 20 9.51 -37.73 -8.34
C LEU A 20 9.70 -36.67 -9.42
N LYS A 21 8.65 -36.42 -10.20
CA LYS A 21 8.59 -35.25 -11.08
C LYS A 21 8.76 -34.05 -10.15
N ARG A 22 9.89 -33.37 -10.28
CA ARG A 22 10.13 -32.08 -9.63
C ARG A 22 8.92 -31.22 -9.97
N SER A 23 8.11 -30.85 -8.97
CA SER A 23 7.06 -29.87 -9.17
C SER A 23 7.74 -28.65 -9.77
N GLU A 24 7.35 -28.27 -10.98
CA GLU A 24 7.78 -26.98 -11.52
C GLU A 24 7.37 -25.95 -10.48
N ASN A 25 8.38 -25.38 -9.83
CA ASN A 25 8.19 -24.33 -8.87
C ASN A 25 7.67 -23.16 -9.70
N ARG A 26 6.34 -22.99 -9.77
CA ARG A 26 5.72 -21.82 -10.38
C ARG A 26 6.18 -20.65 -9.53
N TYR A 27 7.30 -20.06 -9.93
CA TYR A 27 7.87 -18.90 -9.29
C TYR A 27 6.91 -17.75 -9.58
N GLN A 28 5.88 -17.60 -8.75
CA GLN A 28 5.11 -16.38 -8.65
C GLN A 28 6.15 -15.28 -8.36
N PRO A 29 6.36 -14.31 -9.26
CA PRO A 29 7.26 -13.18 -9.00
C PRO A 29 6.84 -12.58 -7.66
N ARG A 30 7.77 -12.51 -6.71
CA ARG A 30 7.46 -11.96 -5.38
C ARG A 30 7.15 -10.47 -5.57
N LEU A 31 5.87 -10.10 -5.52
CA LEU A 31 5.43 -8.72 -5.65
C LEU A 31 5.96 -7.92 -4.45
N LEU A 32 6.97 -7.09 -4.69
CA LEU A 32 7.64 -6.29 -3.68
C LEU A 32 7.01 -4.89 -3.62
N VAL A 33 6.43 -4.56 -2.46
CA VAL A 33 5.80 -3.26 -2.19
C VAL A 33 6.67 -2.44 -1.23
N LEU A 34 6.99 -1.20 -1.62
CA LEU A 34 7.67 -0.20 -0.81
C LEU A 34 6.77 1.04 -0.66
N LEU A 35 6.54 1.45 0.58
CA LEU A 35 5.81 2.67 0.92
C LEU A 35 6.73 3.69 1.59
N ALA A 36 6.49 4.98 1.38
CA ALA A 36 6.94 6.05 2.28
C ALA A 36 5.72 6.88 2.70
N CYS A 37 5.57 7.12 4.00
CA CYS A 37 4.45 7.86 4.57
C CYS A 37 4.92 9.21 5.10
N GLU A 38 4.10 10.23 4.89
CA GLU A 38 4.31 11.56 5.49
C GLU A 38 4.16 11.52 7.00
N GLY A 39 3.14 10.85 7.56
CA GLY A 39 3.03 10.64 8.99
C GLY A 39 3.74 9.38 9.50
N LYS A 40 4.20 9.44 10.77
CA LYS A 40 4.70 8.25 11.50
C LYS A 40 3.59 7.36 12.05
N ASN A 41 2.37 7.90 12.16
CA ASN A 41 1.29 7.25 12.90
C ASN A 41 0.16 6.85 11.94
N THR A 42 -0.83 7.70 11.69
CA THR A 42 -2.08 7.37 10.97
C THR A 42 -1.88 6.44 9.76
N GLU A 43 -1.17 6.92 8.74
CA GLU A 43 -0.99 6.25 7.47
C GLU A 43 -0.13 5.00 7.66
N ARG A 44 0.94 5.14 8.44
CA ARG A 44 1.87 4.05 8.75
C ARG A 44 1.15 2.89 9.44
N LEU A 45 0.38 3.16 10.49
CA LEU A 45 -0.35 2.16 11.27
C LEU A 45 -1.43 1.48 10.43
N TYR A 46 -2.15 2.23 9.60
CA TYR A 46 -3.16 1.67 8.69
C TYR A 46 -2.55 0.65 7.72
N PHE A 47 -1.49 1.06 7.01
CA PHE A 47 -0.85 0.17 6.03
C PHE A 47 -0.03 -0.94 6.69
N ASP A 48 0.53 -0.73 7.88
CA ASP A 48 1.23 -1.78 8.64
C ASP A 48 0.26 -2.90 9.05
N ALA A 49 -0.94 -2.54 9.52
CA ALA A 49 -2.00 -3.50 9.82
C ALA A 49 -2.44 -4.28 8.56
N PHE A 50 -2.62 -3.60 7.42
CA PHE A 50 -2.94 -4.27 6.16
C PHE A 50 -1.81 -5.23 5.73
N PHE A 51 -0.56 -4.78 5.81
CA PHE A 51 0.62 -5.58 5.48
C PHE A 51 0.77 -6.80 6.37
N ALA A 52 0.41 -6.71 7.66
CA ALA A 52 0.41 -7.84 8.57
C ALA A 52 -0.54 -8.94 8.08
N ILE A 53 -1.74 -8.59 7.62
CA ILE A 53 -2.73 -9.55 7.08
C ILE A 53 -2.21 -10.23 5.81
N LEU A 54 -1.63 -9.47 4.88
CA LEU A 54 -1.06 -10.03 3.65
C LEU A 54 0.09 -11.00 3.93
N LYS A 55 0.94 -10.68 4.92
CA LYS A 55 2.04 -11.54 5.37
C LYS A 55 1.53 -12.80 6.07
N GLU A 56 0.53 -12.67 6.95
CA GLU A 56 -0.09 -13.79 7.67
C GLU A 56 -0.70 -14.81 6.70
N ARG A 57 -1.42 -14.32 5.68
CA ARG A 57 -2.02 -15.14 4.62
C ARG A 57 -1.00 -15.72 3.63
N LYS A 58 0.29 -15.37 3.76
CA LYS A 58 1.38 -15.78 2.84
C LYS A 58 1.15 -15.37 1.39
N THR A 59 0.31 -14.36 1.17
CA THR A 59 0.05 -13.77 -0.14
C THR A 59 1.29 -13.07 -0.69
N ILE A 60 2.08 -12.46 0.20
CA ILE A 60 3.30 -11.75 -0.15
C ILE A 60 4.50 -12.30 0.63
N SER A 61 5.70 -12.06 0.09
CA SER A 61 6.94 -12.37 0.82
C SER A 61 7.07 -11.49 2.07
N SER A 62 7.64 -12.04 3.14
CA SER A 62 8.07 -11.25 4.31
C SER A 62 9.04 -10.12 3.97
N ALA A 63 9.73 -10.23 2.84
CA ALA A 63 10.64 -9.22 2.30
C ALA A 63 9.93 -8.12 1.49
N SER A 64 8.60 -8.22 1.32
CA SER A 64 7.70 -7.21 0.74
C SER A 64 7.06 -6.39 1.85
N CYS A 65 6.31 -5.35 1.47
CA CYS A 65 5.57 -4.50 2.40
C CYS A 65 6.51 -3.85 3.42
N VAL A 66 7.42 -3.06 2.87
CA VAL A 66 8.48 -2.33 3.57
C VAL A 66 8.15 -0.85 3.58
N PHE A 67 8.49 -0.17 4.67
CA PHE A 67 8.41 1.27 4.76
C PHE A 67 9.79 1.89 4.67
N ALA A 68 9.93 2.92 3.84
CA ALA A 68 11.08 3.79 3.90
C ALA A 68 11.17 4.48 5.28
N PRO A 69 12.38 4.81 5.74
CA PRO A 69 12.54 5.63 6.93
C PRO A 69 11.78 6.94 6.77
N HIS A 70 11.06 7.36 7.81
CA HIS A 70 10.44 8.66 7.85
C HIS A 70 11.48 9.68 8.32
N GLN A 71 12.08 10.41 7.39
CA GLN A 71 13.08 11.46 7.67
C GLN A 71 12.53 12.86 7.39
N HIS A 72 11.53 12.96 6.51
CA HIS A 72 10.90 14.22 6.14
C HIS A 72 9.38 14.18 6.36
N THR A 73 8.80 15.34 6.65
CA THR A 73 7.37 15.54 6.89
C THR A 73 6.70 16.39 5.79
N ASN A 74 7.38 16.66 4.68
CA ASN A 74 6.83 17.38 3.53
C ASN A 74 6.78 16.46 2.29
N PRO A 75 5.80 16.64 1.38
CA PRO A 75 5.60 15.82 0.20
C PRO A 75 6.87 15.49 -0.60
N THR A 76 7.69 16.48 -0.95
CA THR A 76 8.90 16.19 -1.75
C THR A 76 9.97 15.44 -0.96
N GLY A 77 10.05 15.69 0.34
CA GLY A 77 10.88 14.96 1.28
C GLY A 77 10.48 13.48 1.39
N VAL A 78 9.19 13.18 1.47
CA VAL A 78 8.69 11.78 1.50
C VAL A 78 9.05 11.04 0.21
N LEU A 79 9.00 11.71 -0.94
CA LEU A 79 9.53 11.16 -2.19
C LEU A 79 11.03 10.89 -2.11
N ASN A 80 11.82 11.80 -1.53
CA ASN A 80 13.26 11.58 -1.35
C ASN A 80 13.54 10.39 -0.43
N ASP A 81 12.77 10.23 0.65
CA ASP A 81 12.87 9.10 1.58
C ASP A 81 12.67 7.77 0.84
N LEU A 82 11.67 7.71 -0.03
CA LEU A 82 11.43 6.54 -0.87
C LEU A 82 12.58 6.32 -1.86
N LEU A 83 13.04 7.36 -2.56
CA LEU A 83 14.04 7.20 -3.62
C LEU A 83 15.40 6.79 -3.07
N ASN A 84 15.79 7.32 -1.91
CA ASN A 84 17.04 7.01 -1.21
C ASN A 84 16.97 5.73 -0.38
N PHE A 85 15.82 5.04 -0.37
CA PHE A 85 15.64 3.81 0.39
C PHE A 85 16.66 2.73 0.00
N LYS A 86 17.30 2.18 1.02
CA LYS A 86 18.12 0.97 0.95
C LYS A 86 17.87 0.11 2.17
N ASP A 87 17.55 -1.16 1.98
CA ASP A 87 17.32 -2.08 3.09
C ASP A 87 18.61 -2.75 3.59
N SER A 88 18.48 -3.52 4.67
CA SER A 88 19.60 -4.19 5.34
C SER A 88 20.33 -5.24 4.49
N VAL A 89 19.68 -5.76 3.42
CA VAL A 89 20.28 -6.73 2.50
C VAL A 89 20.76 -6.08 1.21
N GLY A 90 20.72 -4.74 1.13
CA GLY A 90 21.26 -3.94 0.05
C GLY A 90 20.30 -3.68 -1.11
N ARG A 91 19.02 -4.07 -1.01
CA ARG A 91 18.01 -3.71 -2.02
C ARG A 91 17.73 -2.22 -1.95
N THR A 92 17.67 -1.60 -3.10
CA THR A 92 17.32 -0.19 -3.29
C THR A 92 15.83 -0.04 -3.57
N SER A 93 15.34 1.20 -3.56
CA SER A 93 13.99 1.52 -4.01
C SER A 93 13.67 0.95 -5.40
N ASN A 94 14.64 0.88 -6.31
CA ASN A 94 14.45 0.36 -7.67
C ASN A 94 14.29 -1.17 -7.75
N ASP A 95 14.47 -1.90 -6.66
CA ASP A 95 14.25 -3.35 -6.62
C ASP A 95 12.79 -3.70 -6.27
N TYR A 96 11.98 -2.72 -5.86
CA TYR A 96 10.57 -2.88 -5.53
C TYR A 96 9.70 -2.64 -6.78
N GLU A 97 8.67 -3.47 -6.96
CA GLU A 97 7.76 -3.36 -8.10
C GLU A 97 6.75 -2.24 -7.89
N HIS A 98 6.05 -2.30 -6.76
CA HIS A 98 5.09 -1.29 -6.35
C HIS A 98 5.76 -0.33 -5.39
N ARG A 99 5.82 0.94 -5.78
CA ARG A 99 6.49 1.99 -5.02
C ARG A 99 5.56 3.16 -4.91
N TRP A 100 5.20 3.49 -3.68
CA TRP A 100 4.21 4.50 -3.40
C TRP A 100 4.67 5.45 -2.32
N ILE A 101 4.35 6.72 -2.49
CA ILE A 101 4.31 7.66 -1.38
C ILE A 101 2.86 7.89 -0.95
N VAL A 102 2.66 8.07 0.35
CA VAL A 102 1.39 8.46 0.97
C VAL A 102 1.59 9.83 1.58
N ILE A 103 0.90 10.83 1.06
CA ILE A 103 1.09 12.24 1.41
C ILE A 103 -0.24 12.96 1.55
N ASP A 104 -0.28 13.99 2.37
CA ASP A 104 -1.42 14.87 2.52
C ASP A 104 -1.21 16.16 1.74
N ARG A 105 -2.31 16.76 1.27
CA ARG A 105 -2.23 18.11 0.70
C ARG A 105 -1.93 19.12 1.80
N ASP A 106 -2.54 18.94 2.96
CA ASP A 106 -2.39 19.72 4.17
C ASP A 106 -2.12 21.21 3.90
N GLU A 107 -3.13 22.01 3.55
CA GLU A 107 -2.89 23.39 3.14
C GLU A 107 -2.21 24.22 4.25
N GLU A 108 -1.28 25.10 3.85
CA GLU A 108 -0.59 26.03 4.74
C GLU A 108 -1.56 26.91 5.52
N ARG A 109 -1.29 27.08 6.81
CA ARG A 109 -2.08 27.96 7.68
C ARG A 109 -1.22 29.07 8.27
N HIS A 110 -1.88 30.18 8.60
CA HIS A 110 -1.26 31.25 9.40
C HIS A 110 -0.81 30.69 10.76
N GLY A 111 0.48 30.81 11.05
CA GLY A 111 1.09 30.24 12.28
C GLY A 111 1.90 28.96 12.05
N GLY A 112 1.99 28.46 10.82
CA GLY A 112 2.82 27.32 10.43
C GLY A 112 2.05 26.01 10.29
N GLY A 113 2.73 25.01 9.73
CA GLY A 113 2.14 23.72 9.35
C GLY A 113 1.49 23.76 7.97
N GLY A 114 1.26 22.57 7.40
CA GLY A 114 0.86 22.42 6.01
C GLY A 114 1.99 22.57 5.00
N HIS A 115 1.62 22.45 3.73
CA HIS A 115 2.53 22.39 2.58
C HIS A 115 2.19 23.48 1.57
N THR A 116 3.22 24.00 0.90
CA THR A 116 3.02 24.90 -0.24
C THR A 116 2.38 24.14 -1.41
N LEU A 117 1.70 24.86 -2.31
CA LEU A 117 1.20 24.24 -3.55
C LEU A 117 2.35 23.69 -4.40
N GLU A 118 3.48 24.39 -4.38
CA GLU A 118 4.69 24.05 -5.11
C GLU A 118 5.26 22.71 -4.63
N ASP A 119 5.39 22.49 -3.31
CA ASP A 119 5.96 21.26 -2.77
C ASP A 119 5.07 20.05 -3.09
N PHE A 120 3.76 20.15 -2.81
CA PHE A 120 2.82 19.07 -3.07
C PHE A 120 2.76 18.69 -4.56
N ASN A 121 2.66 19.69 -5.46
CA ASN A 121 2.65 19.42 -6.90
C ASN A 121 4.01 18.89 -7.38
N ALA A 122 5.12 19.41 -6.87
CA ALA A 122 6.46 18.93 -7.23
C ALA A 122 6.64 17.46 -6.84
N ALA A 123 6.12 17.01 -5.70
CA ALA A 123 6.16 15.61 -5.30
C ALA A 123 5.44 14.71 -6.32
N ILE A 124 4.23 15.08 -6.71
CA ILE A 124 3.43 14.34 -7.72
C ILE A 124 4.15 14.30 -9.07
N GLU A 125 4.60 15.45 -9.55
CA GLU A 125 5.27 15.55 -10.84
C GLU A 125 6.59 14.77 -10.88
N ARG A 126 7.42 14.92 -9.84
CA ARG A 126 8.72 14.23 -9.75
C ARG A 126 8.52 12.73 -9.64
N ALA A 127 7.52 12.28 -8.87
CA ALA A 127 7.20 10.86 -8.74
C ALA A 127 6.85 10.23 -10.10
N ALA A 128 6.05 10.92 -10.92
CA ALA A 128 5.68 10.48 -12.27
C ALA A 128 6.87 10.50 -13.26
N LYS A 129 7.77 11.48 -13.14
CA LYS A 129 8.94 11.67 -14.03
C LYS A 129 10.13 10.76 -13.69
N CYS A 130 10.07 10.00 -12.60
CA CYS A 130 11.14 9.06 -12.24
C CYS A 130 11.30 7.96 -13.31
N ARG A 131 12.54 7.54 -13.61
CA ARG A 131 12.86 6.49 -14.61
C ARG A 131 11.99 5.24 -14.46
N ARG A 132 11.80 4.81 -13.22
CA ARG A 132 10.68 3.96 -12.84
C ARG A 132 9.70 4.88 -12.10
N PRO A 133 8.44 5.02 -12.54
CA PRO A 133 7.48 5.89 -11.86
C PRO A 133 7.18 5.44 -10.43
N VAL A 134 7.04 6.41 -9.53
CA VAL A 134 6.53 6.22 -8.16
C VAL A 134 5.07 6.67 -8.16
N LYS A 135 4.18 5.86 -7.60
CA LYS A 135 2.76 6.21 -7.48
C LYS A 135 2.52 7.06 -6.23
N VAL A 136 1.45 7.85 -6.23
CA VAL A 136 1.14 8.78 -5.14
C VAL A 136 -0.28 8.54 -4.66
N ALA A 137 -0.41 8.06 -3.43
CA ALA A 137 -1.69 7.98 -2.71
C ALA A 137 -1.82 9.27 -1.89
N TRP A 138 -2.58 10.24 -2.39
CA TRP A 138 -2.73 11.53 -1.73
C TRP A 138 -4.12 11.70 -1.12
N SER A 139 -4.22 12.50 -0.07
CA SER A 139 -5.51 12.93 0.49
C SER A 139 -5.55 14.45 0.64
N ASN A 140 -6.71 15.05 0.40
CA ASN A 140 -6.92 16.49 0.52
C ASN A 140 -8.24 16.74 1.28
N PRO A 141 -8.18 17.27 2.52
CA PRO A 141 -7.00 17.90 3.14
C PRO A 141 -6.00 16.93 3.78
N SER A 142 -6.45 15.85 4.42
CA SER A 142 -5.61 14.92 5.19
C SER A 142 -6.02 13.46 5.04
N PHE A 143 -5.17 12.54 5.47
CA PHE A 143 -5.43 11.09 5.39
C PHE A 143 -6.68 10.68 6.15
N GLU A 144 -7.04 11.36 7.23
CA GLU A 144 -8.27 11.07 7.98
C GLU A 144 -9.55 11.23 7.14
N LEU A 145 -9.49 11.93 5.99
CA LEU A 145 -10.57 11.91 5.01
C LEU A 145 -10.85 10.48 4.54
N TRP A 146 -9.81 9.67 4.29
CA TRP A 146 -9.97 8.26 3.95
C TRP A 146 -10.82 7.53 5.00
N TYR A 147 -10.52 7.71 6.28
CA TYR A 147 -11.30 7.12 7.38
C TYR A 147 -12.74 7.61 7.41
N LEU A 148 -12.97 8.91 7.23
CA LEU A 148 -14.32 9.48 7.21
C LEU A 148 -15.18 8.85 6.11
N LEU A 149 -14.60 8.56 4.95
CA LEU A 149 -15.30 7.99 3.80
C LEU A 149 -15.77 6.54 4.03
N HIS A 150 -15.27 5.82 5.04
CA HIS A 150 -15.84 4.53 5.46
C HIS A 150 -17.23 4.67 6.11
N PHE A 151 -17.60 5.87 6.58
CA PHE A 151 -18.89 6.09 7.26
C PHE A 151 -19.92 6.72 6.34
N HIS A 152 -19.54 7.73 5.58
CA HIS A 152 -20.45 8.42 4.67
C HIS A 152 -19.70 9.19 3.59
N PHE A 153 -20.42 9.46 2.50
CA PHE A 153 -19.94 10.32 1.44
C PHE A 153 -19.92 11.79 1.91
N HIS A 154 -18.80 12.48 1.72
CA HIS A 154 -18.65 13.89 2.06
C HIS A 154 -17.98 14.65 0.91
N ASN A 155 -18.70 15.58 0.28
CA ASN A 155 -18.26 16.27 -0.94
C ASN A 155 -18.27 17.81 -0.83
N THR A 156 -18.36 18.35 0.38
CA THR A 156 -18.21 19.78 0.63
C THR A 156 -16.78 20.04 1.07
N ALA A 157 -16.17 21.15 0.62
CA ALA A 157 -14.82 21.52 1.05
C ALA A 157 -14.72 21.52 2.59
N ILE A 158 -13.62 20.95 3.09
CA ILE A 158 -13.42 20.69 4.51
C ILE A 158 -11.94 20.89 4.86
N ASP A 159 -11.66 21.42 6.04
CA ASP A 159 -10.28 21.49 6.55
C ASP A 159 -9.92 20.29 7.43
N ARG A 160 -8.63 20.10 7.70
CA ARG A 160 -8.11 18.96 8.48
C ARG A 160 -8.75 18.80 9.86
N ASP A 161 -9.06 19.89 10.57
CA ASP A 161 -9.63 19.78 11.93
C ASP A 161 -11.10 19.38 11.84
N GLN A 162 -11.82 19.93 10.86
CA GLN A 162 -13.20 19.54 10.58
C GLN A 162 -13.32 18.08 10.15
N VAL A 163 -12.33 17.52 9.44
CA VAL A 163 -12.28 16.09 9.11
C VAL A 163 -12.23 15.27 10.40
N ILE A 164 -11.38 15.64 11.36
CA ILE A 164 -11.26 14.97 12.66
C ILE A 164 -12.58 15.06 13.43
N ASP A 165 -13.16 16.26 13.57
CA ASP A 165 -14.43 16.46 14.27
C ASP A 165 -15.56 15.58 13.71
N ARG A 166 -15.63 15.45 12.39
CA ARG A 166 -16.63 14.60 11.72
C ARG A 166 -16.33 13.12 11.89
N LEU A 167 -15.06 12.74 11.82
CA LEU A 167 -14.62 11.37 12.04
C LEU A 167 -14.98 10.91 13.45
N GLU A 168 -14.64 11.68 14.48
CA GLU A 168 -14.95 11.36 15.88
C GLU A 168 -16.45 11.20 16.12
N LYS A 169 -17.27 12.10 15.56
CA LYS A 169 -18.74 11.99 15.59
C LYS A 169 -19.23 10.70 14.92
N ALA A 170 -18.67 10.35 13.76
CA ALA A 170 -19.06 9.15 13.03
C ALA A 170 -18.63 7.85 13.74
N MET A 171 -17.50 7.87 14.45
CA MET A 171 -17.02 6.75 15.25
C MET A 171 -17.68 6.65 16.63
N ALA A 172 -18.37 7.72 17.07
CA ALA A 172 -18.86 7.89 18.44
C ALA A 172 -17.76 7.72 19.51
N ARG A 173 -16.52 8.11 19.18
CA ARG A 173 -15.36 8.10 20.08
C ARG A 173 -14.31 9.11 19.61
N ALA A 174 -13.47 9.56 20.53
CA ALA A 174 -12.31 10.38 20.21
C ALA A 174 -11.34 9.61 19.29
N TYR A 175 -10.71 10.33 18.37
CA TYR A 175 -9.74 9.79 17.44
C TYR A 175 -8.34 9.82 18.06
N ASP A 176 -7.79 8.64 18.29
CA ASP A 176 -6.39 8.50 18.71
C ASP A 176 -5.52 8.31 17.47
N LYS A 177 -4.73 9.34 17.15
CA LYS A 177 -3.77 9.31 16.03
C LYS A 177 -2.74 8.19 16.18
N SER A 178 -2.46 7.73 17.40
CA SER A 178 -1.54 6.64 17.70
C SER A 178 -2.22 5.26 17.84
N GLY A 179 -3.54 5.21 17.68
CA GLY A 179 -4.33 3.98 17.76
C GLY A 179 -4.04 3.03 16.60
N ASN A 180 -3.82 1.75 16.91
CA ASN A 180 -3.53 0.71 15.92
C ASN A 180 -4.76 -0.13 15.52
N ASP A 181 -5.95 0.23 16.01
CA ASP A 181 -7.20 -0.48 15.78
C ASP A 181 -8.02 0.10 14.62
N MET A 182 -7.64 1.26 14.08
CA MET A 182 -8.39 1.94 13.03
C MET A 182 -8.59 1.07 11.79
N TYR A 183 -7.56 0.33 11.35
CA TYR A 183 -7.72 -0.57 10.21
C TYR A 183 -8.79 -1.64 10.46
N SER A 184 -8.72 -2.35 11.60
CA SER A 184 -9.65 -3.44 11.91
C SER A 184 -11.06 -2.93 12.15
N PHE A 185 -11.20 -1.77 12.79
CA PHE A 185 -12.48 -1.08 13.00
C PHE A 185 -13.17 -0.72 11.68
N LEU A 186 -12.38 -0.37 10.67
CA LEU A 186 -12.86 0.14 9.38
C LEU A 186 -12.98 -0.93 8.28
N ALA A 187 -12.30 -2.08 8.42
CA ALA A 187 -12.15 -3.09 7.37
C ALA A 187 -13.47 -3.59 6.77
N GLY A 188 -14.53 -3.71 7.57
CA GLY A 188 -15.86 -4.12 7.10
C GLY A 188 -16.57 -3.11 6.21
N ARG A 189 -16.04 -1.89 6.07
CA ARG A 189 -16.61 -0.77 5.29
C ARG A 189 -15.68 -0.27 4.18
N THR A 190 -14.62 -1.01 3.88
CA THR A 190 -13.62 -0.59 2.89
C THR A 190 -14.25 -0.41 1.51
N ALA A 191 -15.22 -1.26 1.13
CA ALA A 191 -15.92 -1.13 -0.15
C ALA A 191 -16.70 0.18 -0.26
N GLU A 192 -17.34 0.63 0.82
CA GLU A 192 -18.02 1.94 0.90
C GLU A 192 -17.01 3.07 0.71
N ALA A 193 -15.86 3.01 1.38
CA ALA A 193 -14.82 4.02 1.29
C ALA A 193 -14.25 4.15 -0.12
N VAL A 194 -13.97 3.02 -0.78
CA VAL A 194 -13.54 2.98 -2.18
C VAL A 194 -14.57 3.65 -3.09
N ARG A 195 -15.85 3.29 -2.97
CA ARG A 195 -16.93 3.90 -3.78
C ARG A 195 -17.03 5.40 -3.55
N ASN A 196 -16.96 5.83 -2.29
CA ASN A 196 -17.04 7.24 -1.92
C ASN A 196 -15.83 8.04 -2.46
N ALA A 197 -14.62 7.50 -2.34
CA ALA A 197 -13.40 8.14 -2.83
C ALA A 197 -13.39 8.27 -4.36
N ARG A 198 -13.75 7.20 -5.10
CA ARG A 198 -13.88 7.25 -6.56
C ARG A 198 -14.87 8.33 -7.00
N ARG A 199 -16.02 8.41 -6.35
CA ARG A 199 -17.03 9.43 -6.63
C ARG A 199 -16.51 10.86 -6.40
N LEU A 200 -15.67 11.09 -5.39
CA LEU A 200 -15.03 12.40 -5.18
C LEU A 200 -14.06 12.75 -6.31
N ILE A 201 -13.29 11.78 -6.80
CA ILE A 201 -12.40 11.97 -7.94
C ILE A 201 -13.19 12.31 -9.20
N GLU A 202 -14.28 11.59 -9.48
CA GLU A 202 -15.17 11.86 -10.61
C GLU A 202 -15.75 13.28 -10.55
N GLN A 203 -16.26 13.70 -9.40
CA GLN A 203 -16.76 15.07 -9.21
C GLN A 203 -15.67 16.14 -9.38
N ALA A 204 -14.46 15.88 -8.87
CA ALA A 204 -13.34 16.79 -9.03
C ALA A 204 -12.93 16.96 -10.51
N VAL A 205 -13.01 15.89 -11.30
CA VAL A 205 -12.77 15.93 -12.75
C VAL A 205 -13.89 16.67 -13.47
N GLU A 206 -15.16 16.39 -13.14
CA GLU A 206 -16.32 17.04 -13.75
C GLU A 206 -16.27 18.57 -13.58
N VAL A 207 -15.95 19.04 -12.37
CA VAL A 207 -15.88 20.48 -12.06
C VAL A 207 -14.71 21.18 -12.76
N ASN A 208 -13.54 20.53 -12.87
CA ASN A 208 -12.31 21.17 -13.34
C ASN A 208 -11.93 20.82 -14.79
N GLY A 209 -12.67 19.90 -15.44
CA GLY A 209 -12.33 19.29 -16.72
C GLY A 209 -11.14 18.31 -16.67
N LYS A 210 -10.42 18.25 -15.55
CA LYS A 210 -9.31 17.32 -15.28
C LYS A 210 -9.07 17.21 -13.78
N LEU A 211 -8.44 16.13 -13.34
CA LEU A 211 -8.04 15.99 -11.94
C LEU A 211 -6.88 16.93 -11.62
N ILE A 212 -7.08 17.82 -10.65
CA ILE A 212 -6.03 18.69 -10.10
C ILE A 212 -5.93 18.39 -8.60
N PRO A 213 -5.04 17.47 -8.17
CA PRO A 213 -4.97 16.98 -6.79
C PRO A 213 -4.95 18.09 -5.74
N ALA A 214 -4.13 19.12 -5.96
CA ALA A 214 -3.97 20.24 -5.03
C ALA A 214 -5.24 21.10 -4.84
N ARG A 215 -6.21 21.00 -5.77
CA ARG A 215 -7.48 21.74 -5.74
C ARG A 215 -8.70 20.84 -5.49
N ALA A 216 -8.49 19.53 -5.39
CA ALA A 216 -9.56 18.57 -5.19
C ALA A 216 -9.82 18.38 -3.68
N ASN A 217 -10.59 19.28 -3.07
CA ASN A 217 -11.00 19.19 -1.67
C ASN A 217 -12.54 19.07 -1.56
N PRO A 218 -13.09 17.99 -0.99
CA PRO A 218 -12.39 16.81 -0.47
C PRO A 218 -12.12 15.79 -1.59
N ALA A 219 -10.96 15.14 -1.59
CA ALA A 219 -10.69 13.97 -2.42
C ALA A 219 -9.50 13.17 -1.90
N THR A 220 -9.42 11.89 -2.27
CA THR A 220 -8.27 11.03 -1.95
C THR A 220 -8.08 9.95 -3.01
N THR A 221 -6.83 9.60 -3.32
CA THR A 221 -6.45 8.45 -4.16
C THR A 221 -5.94 7.26 -3.33
N VAL A 222 -6.08 7.29 -2.01
CA VAL A 222 -5.71 6.17 -1.12
C VAL A 222 -6.41 4.87 -1.53
N TYR A 223 -7.63 4.95 -2.07
CA TYR A 223 -8.35 3.79 -2.58
C TYR A 223 -7.57 3.02 -3.66
N GLU A 224 -6.76 3.68 -4.48
CA GLU A 224 -5.97 3.02 -5.53
C GLU A 224 -4.86 2.14 -4.95
N LEU A 225 -4.27 2.57 -3.83
CA LEU A 225 -3.30 1.76 -3.09
C LEU A 225 -4.02 0.62 -2.36
N VAL A 226 -5.19 0.88 -1.77
CA VAL A 226 -5.98 -0.16 -1.10
C VAL A 226 -6.40 -1.26 -2.08
N GLU A 227 -6.91 -0.90 -3.25
CA GLU A 227 -7.29 -1.85 -4.31
C GLU A 227 -6.10 -2.66 -4.79
N LEU A 228 -4.94 -2.02 -5.02
CA LEU A 228 -3.71 -2.77 -5.32
C LEU A 228 -3.43 -3.84 -4.25
N LEU A 229 -3.52 -3.48 -2.97
CA LEU A 229 -3.25 -4.43 -1.88
C LEU A 229 -4.32 -5.52 -1.77
N GLN A 230 -5.57 -5.24 -2.13
CA GLN A 230 -6.65 -6.23 -2.23
C GLN A 230 -6.44 -7.18 -3.42
N ASP A 231 -6.05 -6.67 -4.59
CA ASP A 231 -5.74 -7.49 -5.76
C ASP A 231 -4.58 -8.45 -5.48
N LEU A 232 -3.56 -7.97 -4.75
CA LEU A 232 -2.47 -8.83 -4.27
C LEU A 232 -3.03 -9.97 -3.42
N GLN A 233 -3.99 -9.69 -2.54
CA GLN A 233 -4.65 -10.66 -1.66
C GLN A 233 -5.36 -11.78 -2.44
N GLU A 234 -6.04 -11.46 -3.53
CA GLU A 234 -6.85 -12.40 -4.32
C GLU A 234 -6.03 -13.24 -5.30
N THR A 235 -4.86 -12.76 -5.75
CA THR A 235 -4.03 -13.42 -6.78
C THR A 235 -3.39 -14.76 -6.33
N VAL A 236 -3.63 -15.21 -5.10
CA VAL A 236 -3.01 -16.40 -4.49
C VAL A 236 -4.02 -17.51 -4.14
N GLU A 237 -5.32 -17.28 -4.33
CA GLU A 237 -6.37 -18.33 -4.28
C GLU A 237 -6.51 -19.05 -5.64
#